data_AF-A0A2H9N9N0-F1
#
_entry.id   AF-A0A2H9N9N0-F1
#
_cell.length_a   1.000
_cell.length_b   1.000
_cell.length_c   1.000
_cell.angle_alpha   90.00
_cell.angle_beta   90.00
_cell.angle_gamma   90.00
#
_symmetry.space_group_name_H-M   'P 1'
#
loop_
_entity.id
_entity.type
_entity.pdbx_description
1 polymer ?
#
loop_
_entity_poly.entity_id
_entity_poly.type
_entity_poly.pdbx_seq_one_letter_code
_entity_poly.pdbx_strand_id
1 'polypeptide(L)'
;MSDIKNIFAPKSSRVLRVLLVDFGRDWSEREVAQEAAVSNGLAHYVVRTLVELGFVARNERNRLVLVDPSRLLKRWGAYHQYDRMNGFLDYFTFEREIDRFVKSVAELDLEYAVCGLVGAWLVAPYVRPVDVHLYVSVKDVAEEIAE
;
A
#
# COMPACT_ATOMS: atom_id res chain seq x y z
N MET A 1 -26.27 14.57 -6.72
CA MET A 1 -25.71 14.40 -5.35
C MET A 1 -24.26 14.00 -5.51
N SER A 2 -23.31 14.75 -4.95
CA SER A 2 -21.90 14.35 -4.99
C SER A 2 -21.75 13.01 -4.27
N ASP A 3 -21.20 12.00 -4.94
CA ASP A 3 -20.83 10.73 -4.30
C ASP A 3 -20.02 11.02 -3.04
N ILE A 4 -20.45 10.45 -1.91
CA ILE A 4 -19.66 10.44 -0.69
C ILE A 4 -18.42 9.59 -0.99
N LYS A 5 -17.27 10.23 -1.15
CA LYS A 5 -16.03 9.54 -1.50
C LYS A 5 -15.62 8.64 -0.32
N ASN A 6 -15.55 7.34 -0.54
CA ASN A 6 -15.11 6.45 0.53
C ASN A 6 -13.64 6.74 0.91
N ILE A 7 -13.37 7.02 2.19
CA ILE A 7 -12.02 7.27 2.70
C ILE A 7 -11.10 6.04 2.63
N PHE A 8 -11.68 4.84 2.47
CA PHE A 8 -10.96 3.58 2.29
C PHE A 8 -10.79 3.18 0.81
N ALA A 9 -11.27 3.98 -0.14
CA ALA A 9 -11.01 3.74 -1.56
C ALA A 9 -9.50 3.84 -1.87
N PRO A 10 -8.97 3.16 -2.91
CA PRO A 10 -7.54 3.04 -3.15
C PRO A 10 -6.76 4.37 -3.17
N LYS A 11 -7.32 5.42 -3.78
CA LYS A 11 -6.67 6.74 -3.82
C LYS A 11 -6.76 7.48 -2.48
N SER A 12 -7.89 7.35 -1.78
CA SER A 12 -8.12 7.97 -0.46
C SER A 12 -7.26 7.30 0.62
N SER A 13 -7.10 5.98 0.58
CA SER A 13 -6.35 5.20 1.57
C SER A 13 -4.85 5.52 1.59
N ARG A 14 -4.30 6.17 0.54
CA ARG A 14 -2.94 6.71 0.55
C ARG A 14 -2.75 7.73 1.68
N VAL A 15 -3.76 8.57 1.97
CA VAL A 15 -3.74 9.51 3.10
C VAL A 15 -3.68 8.76 4.43
N LEU A 16 -4.48 7.70 4.58
CA LEU A 16 -4.47 6.86 5.79
C LEU A 16 -3.09 6.20 5.96
N ARG A 17 -2.49 5.71 4.88
CA ARG A 17 -1.16 5.09 4.88
C ARG A 17 -0.09 6.05 5.38
N VAL A 18 -0.07 7.30 4.91
CA VAL A 18 0.86 8.33 5.39
C VAL A 18 0.76 8.51 6.90
N LEU A 19 -0.45 8.67 7.42
CA LEU A 19 -0.68 8.88 8.84
C LEU A 19 -0.31 7.66 9.69
N LEU A 20 -0.50 6.45 9.16
CA LEU A 20 -0.23 5.18 9.87
C LEU A 20 1.26 4.80 9.85
N VAL A 21 1.96 5.04 8.75
CA VAL A 21 3.38 4.68 8.59
C VAL A 21 4.25 5.52 9.53
N ASP A 22 4.02 6.84 9.57
CA ASP A 22 4.74 7.75 10.46
C ASP A 22 3.90 8.10 11.69
N PHE A 23 3.41 7.07 12.38
CA PHE A 23 2.66 7.29 13.61
C PHE A 23 3.51 8.07 14.64
N GLY A 24 2.90 9.10 15.25
CA GLY A 24 3.56 10.00 16.20
C GLY A 24 4.11 11.28 15.58
N ARG A 25 4.27 11.35 14.26
CA ARG A 25 4.56 12.60 13.55
C ARG A 25 3.28 13.46 13.45
N ASP A 26 3.41 14.77 13.64
CA ASP A 26 2.35 15.72 13.31
C ASP A 26 2.46 16.21 11.85
N TRP A 27 1.33 16.57 11.26
CA TRP A 27 1.25 16.87 9.84
C TRP A 27 0.47 18.16 9.55
N SER A 28 0.80 18.83 8.43
CA SER A 28 -0.14 19.75 7.78
C SER A 28 -0.93 19.02 6.72
N GLU A 29 -2.13 19.50 6.39
CA GLU A 29 -2.91 18.94 5.28
C GLU A 29 -2.13 18.96 3.95
N ARG A 30 -1.29 19.98 3.75
CA ARG A 30 -0.44 20.09 2.55
C ARG A 30 0.66 19.03 2.51
N GLU A 31 1.31 18.77 3.64
CA GLU A 31 2.31 17.70 3.72
C GLU A 31 1.67 16.33 3.48
N VAL A 32 0.50 16.07 4.08
CA VAL A 32 -0.24 14.82 3.83
C VAL A 32 -0.59 14.67 2.36
N ALA A 33 -1.06 15.74 1.70
CA ALA A 33 -1.40 15.71 0.29
C ALA A 33 -0.18 15.40 -0.59
N GLN A 34 0.96 16.01 -0.28
CA GLN A 34 2.22 15.81 -0.99
C GLN A 34 2.75 14.39 -0.81
N GLU A 35 2.84 13.92 0.44
CA GLU A 35 3.34 12.58 0.77
C GLU A 35 2.45 11.48 0.21
N ALA A 36 1.13 11.67 0.27
CA ALA A 36 0.17 10.73 -0.30
C ALA A 36 0.08 10.83 -1.84
N ALA A 37 0.73 11.81 -2.47
CA ALA A 37 0.62 12.16 -3.89
C ALA A 37 -0.84 12.24 -4.37
N VAL A 38 -1.66 13.01 -3.63
CA VAL A 38 -3.06 13.29 -3.95
C VAL A 38 -3.32 14.78 -4.07
N SER A 39 -4.47 15.16 -4.63
CA SER A 39 -4.84 16.58 -4.66
C SER A 39 -5.16 17.10 -3.27
N ASN A 40 -4.87 18.39 -3.02
CA ASN A 40 -5.22 19.07 -1.76
C ASN A 40 -6.71 18.91 -1.41
N GLY A 41 -7.61 18.95 -2.40
CA GLY A 41 -9.03 18.76 -2.16
C GLY A 41 -9.40 17.34 -1.69
N LEU A 42 -8.72 16.30 -2.20
CA LEU A 42 -8.92 14.93 -1.70
C LEU A 42 -8.33 14.77 -0.29
N ALA A 43 -7.14 15.30 -0.05
CA ALA A 43 -6.52 15.28 1.27
C ALA A 43 -7.40 15.99 2.31
N HIS A 44 -7.88 17.19 2.01
CA HIS A 44 -8.79 17.95 2.87
C HIS A 44 -10.07 17.14 3.19
N TYR A 45 -10.70 16.57 2.16
CA TYR A 45 -11.89 15.74 2.34
C TYR A 45 -11.63 14.56 3.27
N VAL A 46 -10.57 13.78 3.03
CA VAL A 46 -10.24 12.59 3.83
C VAL A 46 -9.88 13.00 5.26
N VAL A 47 -9.04 14.02 5.44
CA VAL A 47 -8.65 14.52 6.77
C VAL A 47 -9.85 15.02 7.55
N ARG A 48 -10.73 15.81 6.92
CA ARG A 48 -11.97 16.29 7.57
C ARG A 48 -12.82 15.12 8.05
N THR A 49 -13.04 14.11 7.22
CA THR A 49 -13.79 12.91 7.60
C THR A 49 -13.08 12.11 8.71
N LEU A 50 -11.75 12.00 8.69
CA LEU A 50 -11.00 11.35 9.77
C LEU A 50 -11.14 12.11 11.09
N VAL A 51 -11.20 13.45 11.07
CA VAL A 51 -11.46 14.29 12.25
C VAL A 51 -12.89 14.09 12.76
N GLU A 52 -13.89 14.15 11.87
CA GLU A 52 -15.30 13.91 12.20
C GLU A 52 -15.52 12.52 12.85
N LEU A 53 -14.77 11.50 12.41
CA LEU A 53 -14.83 10.14 12.94
C LEU A 53 -13.96 9.92 14.19
N GLY A 54 -13.20 10.94 14.62
CA GLY A 54 -12.33 10.89 15.79
C GLY A 54 -11.04 10.08 15.61
N PHE A 55 -10.58 9.86 14.37
CA PHE A 55 -9.30 9.22 14.09
C PHE A 55 -8.14 10.21 14.08
N VAL A 56 -8.40 11.46 13.71
CA VAL A 56 -7.40 12.53 13.67
C VAL A 56 -7.87 13.67 14.56
N ALA A 57 -6.95 14.26 15.30
CA ALA A 57 -7.18 15.49 16.05
C ALA A 57 -6.23 16.59 15.59
N ARG A 58 -6.43 17.81 16.09
CA ARG A 58 -5.46 18.88 15.97
C ARG A 58 -4.77 19.11 17.30
N ASN A 59 -3.45 19.22 17.28
CA ASN A 59 -2.67 19.60 18.45
C ASN A 59 -2.72 21.12 18.67
N GLU A 60 -2.03 21.60 19.71
CA GLU A 60 -1.96 23.03 20.08
C GLU A 60 -1.42 23.93 18.97
N ARG A 61 -0.60 23.37 18.06
CA ARG A 61 -0.06 24.07 16.89
C ARG A 61 -0.99 24.00 15.67
N ASN A 62 -2.22 23.53 15.87
CA ASN A 62 -3.22 23.31 14.81
C ASN A 62 -2.79 22.26 13.76
N ARG A 63 -1.84 21.38 14.12
CA ARG A 63 -1.31 20.30 13.26
C ARG A 63 -2.10 19.02 13.45
N LEU A 64 -2.25 18.24 12.39
CA LEU A 64 -2.94 16.97 12.40
C LEU A 64 -2.13 15.92 13.16
N VAL A 65 -2.79 15.19 14.06
CA VAL A 65 -2.21 14.05 14.78
C VAL A 65 -3.16 12.86 14.72
N LEU A 66 -2.62 11.68 14.40
CA LEU A 66 -3.37 10.42 14.42
C LEU A 66 -3.55 9.99 15.89
N VAL A 67 -4.79 9.89 16.36
CA VAL A 67 -5.09 9.61 17.78
C VAL A 67 -5.34 8.13 18.08
N ASP A 68 -5.92 7.40 17.13
CA ASP A 68 -6.26 5.98 17.31
C ASP A 68 -5.82 5.16 16.08
N PRO A 69 -4.51 4.88 15.94
CA PRO A 69 -3.97 4.15 14.80
C PRO A 69 -4.52 2.73 14.73
N SER A 70 -4.72 2.08 15.88
CA SER A 70 -5.19 0.68 15.94
C SER A 70 -6.62 0.54 15.44
N ARG A 71 -7.54 1.41 15.84
CA ARG A 71 -8.92 1.38 15.35
C ARG A 71 -9.00 1.77 13.88
N LEU A 72 -8.20 2.75 13.43
CA LEU A 72 -8.14 3.12 12.02
C LEU A 72 -7.68 1.94 11.17
N LEU A 73 -6.59 1.28 11.57
CA LEU A 73 -6.03 0.12 10.87
C LEU A 73 -7.04 -1.04 10.82
N LYS A 74 -7.71 -1.36 11.94
CA LYS A 74 -8.75 -2.40 11.97
C LYS A 74 -9.92 -2.07 11.05
N ARG A 75 -10.39 -0.82 11.03
CA ARG A 75 -11.48 -0.40 10.12
C ARG A 75 -11.06 -0.44 8.66
N TRP A 76 -9.84 0.00 8.36
CA TRP A 76 -9.31 -0.08 7.01
C TRP A 76 -9.19 -1.54 6.56
N GLY A 77 -8.64 -2.42 7.41
CA GLY A 77 -8.57 -3.86 7.14
C GLY A 77 -9.94 -4.52 6.94
N ALA A 78 -10.96 -4.13 7.70
CA ALA A 78 -12.32 -4.63 7.51
C ALA A 78 -12.95 -4.23 6.16
N TYR A 79 -12.55 -3.08 5.60
CA TYR A 79 -12.96 -2.66 4.26
C TYR A 79 -12.08 -3.29 3.16
N HIS A 80 -10.81 -3.54 3.47
CA HIS A 80 -9.83 -3.98 2.49
C HIS A 80 -9.90 -5.50 2.26
N GLN A 81 -10.70 -5.90 1.27
CA GLN A 81 -10.74 -7.28 0.80
C GLN A 81 -9.60 -7.51 -0.19
N TYR A 82 -8.44 -7.96 0.30
CA TYR A 82 -7.22 -8.15 -0.49
C TYR A 82 -7.48 -8.90 -1.80
N ASP A 83 -8.16 -10.04 -1.74
CA ASP A 83 -8.41 -10.89 -2.91
C ASP A 83 -9.33 -10.25 -3.95
N ARG A 84 -10.20 -9.31 -3.56
CA ARG A 84 -11.14 -8.63 -4.46
C ARG A 84 -10.64 -7.30 -4.96
N MET A 85 -9.71 -6.68 -4.23
CA MET A 85 -9.18 -5.36 -4.54
C MET A 85 -7.92 -5.43 -5.41
N ASN A 86 -7.35 -6.62 -5.59
CA ASN A 86 -6.19 -6.87 -6.44
C ASN A 86 -6.56 -7.81 -7.59
N GLY A 87 -5.92 -7.61 -8.75
CA GLY A 87 -5.90 -8.61 -9.81
C GLY A 87 -4.73 -9.56 -9.57
N PHE A 88 -4.97 -10.85 -9.72
CA PHE A 88 -3.94 -11.89 -9.62
C PHE A 88 -3.72 -12.50 -11.01
N LEU A 89 -2.46 -12.67 -11.37
CA LEU A 89 -2.03 -13.35 -12.57
C LEU A 89 -1.17 -14.53 -12.11
N ASP A 90 -1.68 -15.74 -12.34
CA ASP A 90 -1.02 -16.95 -11.88
C ASP A 90 -0.24 -17.59 -13.04
N TYR A 91 1.07 -17.77 -12.82
CA TYR A 91 1.99 -18.41 -13.76
C TYR A 91 2.76 -19.54 -13.06
N PHE A 92 3.30 -20.45 -13.88
CA PHE A 92 4.05 -21.60 -13.40
C PHE A 92 5.38 -21.69 -14.12
N THR A 93 6.44 -22.01 -13.38
CA THR A 93 7.77 -22.28 -13.93
C THR A 93 8.20 -23.70 -13.60
N PHE A 94 9.04 -24.28 -14.45
CA PHE A 94 9.71 -25.56 -14.17
C PHE A 94 10.96 -25.38 -13.29
N GLU A 95 11.42 -24.14 -13.06
CA GLU A 95 12.50 -23.89 -12.12
C GLU A 95 12.05 -24.24 -10.70
N ARG A 96 12.85 -25.05 -10.02
CA ARG A 96 12.54 -25.60 -8.69
C ARG A 96 13.29 -24.85 -7.59
N GLU A 97 14.38 -24.18 -7.96
CA GLU A 97 15.22 -23.40 -7.06
C GLU A 97 14.80 -21.93 -7.12
N ILE A 98 14.12 -21.45 -6.07
CA ILE A 98 13.64 -20.07 -5.99
C ILE A 98 14.79 -19.07 -6.10
N ASP A 99 15.95 -19.38 -5.50
CA ASP A 99 17.16 -18.57 -5.63
C ASP A 99 17.57 -18.34 -7.09
N ARG A 100 17.41 -19.36 -7.96
CA ARG A 100 17.74 -19.24 -9.37
C ARG A 100 16.69 -18.44 -10.12
N PHE A 101 15.41 -18.70 -9.86
CA PHE A 101 14.32 -17.96 -10.48
C PHE A 101 14.35 -16.47 -10.11
N VAL A 102 14.55 -16.12 -8.84
CA VAL A 102 14.62 -14.71 -8.43
C VAL A 102 15.82 -14.01 -9.07
N LYS A 103 16.95 -14.71 -9.25
CA LYS A 103 18.11 -14.16 -9.97
C LYS A 103 17.83 -13.95 -11.45
N SER A 104 17.17 -14.88 -12.14
CA SER A 104 16.83 -14.69 -13.56
C SER A 104 15.87 -13.53 -13.76
N VAL A 105 14.87 -13.38 -12.88
CA VAL A 105 13.96 -12.22 -12.91
C VAL A 105 14.70 -10.92 -12.60
N ALA A 106 15.70 -10.95 -11.71
CA ALA A 106 16.56 -9.79 -11.40
C ALA A 106 17.43 -9.32 -12.58
N GLU A 107 17.66 -10.16 -13.58
CA GLU A 107 18.41 -9.82 -14.79
C GLU A 107 17.53 -9.18 -15.88
N LEU A 108 16.20 -9.19 -15.72
CA LEU A 108 15.26 -8.56 -16.64
C LEU A 108 15.18 -7.05 -16.41
N ASP A 109 15.25 -6.27 -17.48
CA ASP A 109 15.07 -4.81 -17.47
C ASP A 109 13.57 -4.45 -17.53
N LEU A 110 12.82 -4.90 -16.52
CA LEU A 110 11.36 -4.74 -16.43
C LEU A 110 10.96 -4.04 -15.12
N GLU A 111 9.85 -3.29 -15.16
CA GLU A 111 9.32 -2.61 -13.98
C GLU A 111 8.44 -3.55 -13.15
N TYR A 112 9.03 -4.12 -12.10
CA TYR A 112 8.33 -4.95 -11.12
C TYR A 112 8.85 -4.71 -9.69
N ALA A 113 8.12 -5.21 -8.71
CA ALA A 113 8.55 -5.22 -7.31
C ALA A 113 8.25 -6.56 -6.65
N VAL A 114 9.28 -7.20 -6.08
CA VAL A 114 9.12 -8.43 -5.30
C VAL A 114 8.36 -8.14 -4.01
N CYS A 115 7.37 -8.95 -3.69
CA CYS A 115 6.54 -8.79 -2.50
C CYS A 115 6.32 -10.11 -1.75
N GLY A 116 5.47 -10.08 -0.72
CA GLY A 116 5.17 -11.27 0.10
C GLY A 116 6.40 -11.89 0.75
N LEU A 117 6.42 -13.23 0.79
CA LEU A 117 7.49 -13.99 1.44
C LEU A 117 8.84 -13.89 0.72
N VAL A 118 8.87 -13.74 -0.60
CA VAL A 118 10.13 -13.56 -1.34
C VAL A 118 10.74 -12.20 -1.03
N GLY A 119 9.92 -11.14 -1.00
CA GLY A 119 10.40 -9.81 -0.62
C GLY A 119 10.96 -9.80 0.81
N ALA A 120 10.26 -10.46 1.74
CA ALA A 120 10.74 -10.63 3.10
C ALA A 120 12.05 -11.43 3.15
N TRP A 121 12.16 -12.52 2.38
CA TRP A 121 13.33 -13.37 2.31
C TRP A 121 14.56 -12.63 1.79
N LEU A 122 14.41 -11.75 0.79
CA LEU A 122 15.50 -10.93 0.25
C LEU A 122 16.06 -9.91 1.26
N VAL A 123 15.24 -9.45 2.20
CA VAL A 123 15.66 -8.50 3.26
C VAL A 123 16.19 -9.25 4.49
N ALA A 124 15.49 -10.30 4.91
CA ALA A 124 15.79 -11.07 6.12
C ALA A 124 15.32 -12.54 5.95
N PRO A 125 16.23 -13.47 5.57
CA PRO A 125 15.88 -14.82 5.12
C PRO A 125 15.55 -15.80 6.25
N TYR A 126 14.50 -15.53 7.04
CA TYR A 126 14.04 -16.41 8.12
C TYR A 126 13.15 -17.56 7.64
N VAL A 127 12.44 -17.38 6.53
CA VAL A 127 11.55 -18.37 5.92
C VAL A 127 11.95 -18.53 4.45
N ARG A 128 12.10 -19.77 3.99
CA ARG A 128 12.26 -20.05 2.56
C ARG A 128 10.88 -19.99 1.91
N PRO A 129 10.65 -19.09 0.93
CA PRO A 129 9.39 -19.04 0.20
C PRO A 129 9.13 -20.35 -0.56
N VAL A 130 7.89 -20.57 -1.00
CA VAL A 130 7.50 -21.71 -1.86
C VAL A 130 6.94 -21.26 -3.21
N ASP A 131 6.58 -19.98 -3.30
CA ASP A 131 6.07 -19.28 -4.46
C ASP A 131 6.75 -17.90 -4.55
N VAL A 132 6.60 -17.25 -5.70
CA VAL A 132 7.16 -15.92 -5.96
C VAL A 132 6.05 -14.96 -6.29
N HIS A 133 5.90 -13.93 -5.47
CA HIS A 133 4.90 -12.89 -5.65
C HIS A 133 5.57 -11.59 -6.12
N LEU A 134 5.07 -11.05 -7.22
CA LEU A 134 5.56 -9.82 -7.85
C LEU A 134 4.39 -8.86 -8.04
N TYR A 135 4.61 -7.58 -7.76
CA TYR A 135 3.80 -6.52 -8.33
C TYR A 135 4.37 -6.14 -9.69
N VAL A 136 3.50 -6.01 -10.69
CA VAL A 136 3.85 -5.57 -12.05
C VAL A 136 3.06 -4.31 -12.40
N SER A 137 3.64 -3.46 -13.25
CA SER A 137 2.97 -2.22 -13.69
C SER A 137 1.85 -2.48 -14.71
N VAL A 138 2.03 -3.48 -15.58
CA VAL A 138 1.07 -3.91 -16.60
C VAL A 138 1.09 -5.43 -16.77
N LYS A 139 0.04 -6.00 -17.36
CA LYS A 139 -0.09 -7.46 -17.57
C LYS A 139 1.05 -8.03 -18.44
N ASP A 140 1.44 -7.30 -19.48
CA ASP A 140 2.45 -7.74 -20.44
C ASP A 140 3.81 -8.01 -19.76
N VAL A 141 4.16 -7.26 -18.72
CA VAL A 141 5.37 -7.50 -17.92
C VAL A 141 5.31 -8.86 -17.22
N ALA A 142 4.14 -9.28 -16.73
CA ALA A 142 3.98 -10.59 -16.10
C ALA A 142 4.08 -11.74 -17.12
N GLU A 143 3.63 -11.51 -18.36
CA GLU A 143 3.79 -12.48 -19.45
C GLU A 143 5.26 -12.66 -19.80
N GLU A 144 6.01 -11.55 -19.94
CA GLU A 144 7.44 -11.59 -20.26
C GLU A 144 8.30 -12.23 -19.15
N ILE A 145 7.95 -12.00 -17.87
CA ILE A 145 8.61 -12.67 -16.74
C ILE A 145 8.34 -14.19 -16.73
N ALA A 146 7.22 -14.64 -17.31
CA ALA A 146 6.81 -16.03 -17.30
C ALA A 146 7.30 -16.84 -18.51
N GLU A 147 7.83 -16.20 -19.54
CA GLU A 147 8.48 -16.85 -20.70
C GLU A 147 9.87 -17.41 -20.35
#